data_AF-A0A1H8FXG1-F1
#
_entry.id   AF-A0A1H8FXG1-F1
#
_cell.length_a   1.000
_cell.length_b   1.000
_cell.length_c   1.000
_cell.angle_alpha   90.00
_cell.angle_beta   90.00
_cell.angle_gamma   90.00
#
_symmetry.space_group_name_H-M   'P 1'
#
loop_
_entity.id
_entity.type
_entity.pdbx_description
1 polymer ?
#
loop_
_entity_poly.entity_id
_entity_poly.type
_entity_poly.pdbx_seq_one_letter_code
_entity_poly.pdbx_strand_id
1 'polypeptide(L)'
;MEEVFGGNAIALFGAMFAAIVAGFFAFMNLISSKEQKVSEFRQDWINCLRDSVSNYISSLTYLSTLYKHYTESTNPKKDKFEMARGVEDVYSKVNTSYNDIVFRINENEKNPKGRKINDRFLKALSVTRQHYNKSEFSKARNSCDELREATKPLLKFEWVRVKSGEQNYRIAKIVSIIVLIIGIVIAVLNAHLIWQYNNHQQAQNSAPNKKLNRDEAKNASSLKVH
;
A
#
# COMPACT_ATOMS: atom_id res chain seq x y z
N MET A 1 -7.79 -53.37 6.34
CA MET A 1 -7.68 -52.80 7.70
C MET A 1 -6.94 -51.47 7.65
N GLU A 2 -5.64 -51.54 7.93
CA GLU A 2 -4.74 -50.38 8.12
C GLU A 2 -4.25 -49.72 6.82
N GLU A 3 -4.13 -50.43 5.70
CA GLU A 3 -3.70 -49.82 4.42
C GLU A 3 -4.67 -48.76 3.87
N VAL A 4 -5.98 -48.93 4.13
CA VAL A 4 -7.02 -47.97 3.72
C VAL A 4 -6.90 -46.66 4.52
N PHE A 5 -6.45 -46.72 5.77
CA PHE A 5 -6.20 -45.53 6.59
C PHE A 5 -4.94 -44.77 6.14
N GLY A 6 -3.88 -45.47 5.72
CA GLY A 6 -2.65 -44.84 5.22
C GLY A 6 -2.85 -44.09 3.91
N GLY A 7 -3.54 -44.68 2.93
CA GLY A 7 -3.82 -44.03 1.64
C GLY A 7 -4.75 -42.82 1.78
N ASN A 8 -5.80 -42.94 2.60
CA ASN A 8 -6.72 -41.83 2.85
C ASN A 8 -6.08 -40.68 3.63
N ALA A 9 -5.16 -40.99 4.56
CA ALA A 9 -4.42 -39.97 5.30
C ALA A 9 -3.55 -39.12 4.38
N ILE A 10 -2.84 -39.72 3.41
CA ILE A 10 -2.01 -38.99 2.44
C ILE A 10 -2.88 -38.04 1.59
N ALA A 11 -4.04 -38.51 1.12
CA ALA A 11 -4.98 -37.68 0.37
C ALA A 11 -5.53 -36.51 1.20
N LEU A 12 -5.88 -36.74 2.47
CA LEU A 12 -6.34 -35.70 3.39
C LEU A 12 -5.25 -34.65 3.68
N PHE A 13 -4.01 -35.08 3.93
CA PHE A 13 -2.88 -34.17 4.14
C PHE A 13 -2.56 -33.36 2.87
N GLY A 14 -2.63 -33.97 1.70
CA GLY A 14 -2.46 -33.29 0.41
C GLY A 14 -3.55 -32.23 0.19
N ALA A 15 -4.81 -32.55 0.45
CA ALA A 15 -5.93 -31.60 0.33
C ALA A 15 -5.80 -30.45 1.34
N MET A 16 -5.44 -30.74 2.59
CA MET A 16 -5.23 -29.72 3.62
C MET A 16 -4.08 -28.78 3.27
N PHE A 17 -2.96 -29.32 2.76
CA PHE A 17 -1.84 -28.52 2.30
C PHE A 17 -2.22 -27.62 1.12
N ALA A 18 -2.92 -28.17 0.13
CA ALA A 18 -3.41 -27.41 -1.02
C ALA A 18 -4.34 -26.26 -0.59
N ALA A 19 -5.25 -26.50 0.38
CA ALA A 19 -6.13 -25.48 0.92
C ALA A 19 -5.36 -24.36 1.65
N ILE A 20 -4.33 -24.69 2.43
CA ILE A 20 -3.47 -23.71 3.11
C ILE A 20 -2.73 -22.84 2.09
N VAL A 21 -2.14 -23.46 1.05
CA VAL A 21 -1.43 -22.73 -0.01
C VAL A 21 -2.38 -21.82 -0.78
N ALA A 22 -3.56 -22.33 -1.17
CA ALA A 22 -4.58 -21.54 -1.84
C ALA A 22 -5.06 -20.36 -0.97
N GLY A 23 -5.31 -20.60 0.33
CA GLY A 23 -5.68 -19.57 1.28
C GLY A 23 -4.61 -18.49 1.45
N PHE A 24 -3.34 -18.88 1.51
CA PHE A 24 -2.21 -17.94 1.56
C PHE A 24 -2.19 -17.01 0.33
N PHE A 25 -2.28 -17.57 -0.87
CA PHE A 25 -2.28 -16.76 -2.09
C PHE A 25 -3.51 -15.86 -2.19
N ALA A 26 -4.69 -16.35 -1.80
CA ALA A 26 -5.91 -15.55 -1.74
C ALA A 26 -5.76 -14.36 -0.77
N PHE A 27 -5.20 -14.59 0.42
CA PHE A 27 -4.96 -13.54 1.41
C PHE A 27 -3.92 -12.51 0.95
N MET A 28 -2.81 -12.99 0.36
CA MET A 28 -1.77 -12.10 -0.19
C MET A 28 -2.32 -11.23 -1.33
N ASN A 29 -3.15 -11.79 -2.20
CA ASN A 29 -3.81 -11.05 -3.27
C ASN A 29 -4.77 -9.99 -2.71
N LEU A 30 -5.56 -10.32 -1.69
CA LEU A 30 -6.47 -9.38 -1.05
C LEU A 30 -5.73 -8.20 -0.42
N ILE A 31 -4.69 -8.49 0.35
CA ILE A 31 -3.86 -7.45 0.98
C ILE A 31 -3.18 -6.58 -0.09
N SER A 32 -2.57 -7.21 -1.09
CA SER A 32 -1.89 -6.48 -2.16
C SER A 32 -2.86 -5.58 -2.92
N SER A 33 -4.07 -6.06 -3.22
CA SER A 33 -5.12 -5.28 -3.88
C SER A 33 -5.55 -4.08 -3.02
N LYS A 34 -5.77 -4.29 -1.71
CA LYS A 34 -6.07 -3.19 -0.78
C LYS A 34 -4.97 -2.13 -0.80
N GLU A 35 -3.71 -2.53 -0.65
CA GLU A 35 -2.60 -1.57 -0.61
C GLU A 35 -2.38 -0.84 -1.93
N GLN A 36 -2.54 -1.54 -3.04
CA GLN A 36 -2.50 -0.92 -4.35
C GLN A 36 -3.58 0.17 -4.43
N LYS A 37 -4.82 -0.13 -4.04
CA LYS A 37 -5.91 0.85 -4.03
C LYS A 37 -5.67 2.03 -3.09
N VAL A 38 -5.17 1.77 -1.88
CA VAL A 38 -4.80 2.84 -0.95
C VAL A 38 -3.69 3.73 -1.53
N SER A 39 -2.68 3.13 -2.15
CA SER A 39 -1.61 3.88 -2.82
C SER A 39 -2.14 4.71 -3.98
N GLU A 40 -3.03 4.15 -4.81
CA GLU A 40 -3.73 4.86 -5.88
C GLU A 40 -4.49 6.08 -5.32
N PHE A 41 -5.30 5.93 -4.27
CA PHE A 41 -6.04 7.05 -3.66
C PHE A 41 -5.13 8.13 -3.07
N ARG A 42 -3.99 7.74 -2.48
CA ARG A 42 -3.03 8.73 -1.95
C ARG A 42 -2.30 9.46 -3.08
N GLN A 43 -1.94 8.77 -4.16
CA GLN A 43 -1.35 9.39 -5.34
C GLN A 43 -2.34 10.34 -6.02
N ASP A 44 -3.60 9.95 -6.11
CA ASP A 44 -4.68 10.79 -6.62
C ASP A 44 -4.83 12.07 -5.76
N TRP A 45 -4.85 11.94 -4.43
CA TRP A 45 -4.85 13.11 -3.55
C TRP A 45 -3.64 14.05 -3.79
N ILE A 46 -2.43 13.51 -3.99
CA ILE A 46 -1.22 14.30 -4.32
C ILE A 46 -1.39 15.00 -5.68
N ASN A 47 -1.93 14.30 -6.68
CA ASN A 47 -2.16 14.84 -8.02
C ASN A 47 -3.20 15.96 -7.98
N CYS A 48 -4.33 15.76 -7.32
CA CYS A 48 -5.34 16.80 -7.12
C CYS A 48 -4.76 18.02 -6.40
N LEU A 49 -3.94 17.84 -5.36
CA LEU A 49 -3.28 18.97 -4.69
C LEU A 49 -2.35 19.73 -5.65
N ARG A 50 -1.55 19.01 -6.46
CA ARG A 50 -0.69 19.62 -7.48
C ARG A 50 -1.51 20.43 -8.49
N ASP A 51 -2.63 19.87 -8.94
CA ASP A 51 -3.52 20.51 -9.91
C ASP A 51 -4.20 21.75 -9.33
N SER A 52 -4.72 21.68 -8.09
CA SER A 52 -5.29 22.84 -7.41
C SER A 52 -4.26 23.96 -7.22
N VAL A 53 -3.01 23.65 -6.84
CA VAL A 53 -1.93 24.65 -6.74
C VAL A 53 -1.60 25.25 -8.12
N SER A 54 -1.52 24.42 -9.16
CA SER A 54 -1.26 24.88 -10.53
C SER A 54 -2.36 25.82 -11.02
N ASN A 55 -3.62 25.45 -10.83
CA ASN A 55 -4.79 26.25 -11.20
C ASN A 55 -4.85 27.56 -10.43
N TYR A 56 -4.54 27.55 -9.13
CA TYR A 56 -4.47 28.74 -8.30
C TYR A 56 -3.40 29.73 -8.80
N ILE A 57 -2.18 29.23 -9.03
CA ILE A 57 -1.06 30.03 -9.54
C ILE A 57 -1.37 30.58 -10.94
N SER A 58 -1.89 29.75 -11.84
CA SER A 58 -2.23 30.13 -13.22
C SER A 58 -3.31 31.21 -13.26
N SER A 59 -4.38 31.05 -12.48
CA SER A 59 -5.48 32.02 -12.42
C SER A 59 -5.02 33.37 -11.84
N LEU A 60 -4.19 33.37 -10.80
CA LEU A 60 -3.58 34.60 -10.28
C LEU A 60 -2.62 35.26 -11.27
N THR A 61 -1.84 34.45 -11.99
CA THR A 61 -0.92 34.92 -13.03
C THR A 61 -1.69 35.61 -14.15
N TYR A 62 -2.81 35.01 -14.58
CA TYR A 62 -3.70 35.59 -15.58
C TYR A 62 -4.32 36.90 -15.09
N LEU A 63 -4.87 36.95 -13.87
CA LEU A 63 -5.39 38.19 -13.29
C LEU A 63 -4.32 39.28 -13.27
N SER A 64 -3.12 38.97 -12.83
CA SER A 64 -2.00 39.93 -12.81
C SER A 64 -1.66 40.46 -14.20
N THR A 65 -1.58 39.60 -15.22
CA THR A 65 -1.30 40.00 -16.61
C THR A 65 -2.42 40.88 -17.16
N LEU A 66 -3.68 40.49 -16.95
CA LEU A 66 -4.83 41.23 -17.44
C LEU A 66 -4.92 42.62 -16.79
N TYR A 67 -4.74 42.70 -15.47
CA TYR A 67 -4.72 43.98 -14.75
C TYR A 67 -3.58 44.88 -15.24
N LYS A 68 -2.39 44.33 -15.48
CA LYS A 68 -1.26 45.09 -16.03
C LYS A 68 -1.60 45.69 -17.39
N HIS A 69 -2.12 44.89 -18.32
CA HIS A 69 -2.54 45.39 -19.63
C HIS A 69 -3.64 46.44 -19.55
N TYR A 70 -4.57 46.31 -18.59
CA TYR A 70 -5.61 47.31 -18.36
C TYR A 70 -5.01 48.63 -17.87
N THR A 71 -4.12 48.59 -16.88
CA THR A 71 -3.49 49.80 -16.32
C THR A 71 -2.57 50.50 -17.32
N GLU A 72 -1.97 49.76 -18.25
CA GLU A 72 -1.07 50.29 -19.29
C GLU A 72 -1.83 50.72 -20.57
N SER A 73 -3.11 50.34 -20.72
CA SER A 73 -3.91 50.71 -21.89
C SER A 73 -4.44 52.14 -21.77
N THR A 74 -4.01 53.01 -22.67
CA THR A 74 -4.35 54.45 -22.73
C THR A 74 -5.77 54.76 -23.20
N ASN A 75 -6.67 53.76 -23.31
CA ASN A 75 -8.00 53.95 -23.90
C ASN A 75 -9.10 53.99 -22.82
N PRO A 76 -9.59 55.17 -22.42
CA PRO A 76 -10.43 55.38 -21.23
C PRO A 76 -11.86 54.79 -21.32
N LYS A 77 -12.23 54.16 -22.45
CA LYS A 77 -13.59 53.68 -22.73
C LYS A 77 -13.74 52.16 -22.83
N LYS A 78 -12.66 51.37 -22.70
CA LYS A 78 -12.82 49.91 -22.51
C LYS A 78 -13.22 49.66 -21.06
N ASP A 79 -14.53 49.50 -20.96
CA ASP A 79 -15.40 49.50 -19.81
C ASP A 79 -14.94 48.57 -18.69
N LYS A 80 -14.80 49.09 -17.46
CA LYS A 80 -14.61 48.28 -16.24
C LYS A 80 -15.64 47.15 -16.15
N PHE A 81 -16.82 47.35 -16.73
CA PHE A 81 -17.90 46.37 -16.78
C PHE A 81 -17.63 45.20 -17.76
N GLU A 82 -17.00 45.44 -18.91
CA GLU A 82 -16.54 44.37 -19.82
C GLU A 82 -15.40 43.56 -19.19
N MET A 83 -14.48 44.23 -18.47
CA MET A 83 -13.46 43.55 -17.69
C MET A 83 -14.11 42.66 -16.62
N ALA A 84 -15.05 43.19 -15.83
CA ALA A 84 -15.73 42.44 -14.78
C ALA A 84 -16.45 41.19 -15.31
N ARG A 85 -17.12 41.28 -16.47
CA ARG A 85 -17.74 40.12 -17.14
C ARG A 85 -16.73 39.11 -17.67
N GLY A 86 -15.56 39.54 -18.12
CA GLY A 86 -14.51 38.65 -18.65
C GLY A 86 -13.67 37.94 -17.59
N VAL A 87 -13.74 38.35 -16.32
CA VAL A 87 -12.88 37.84 -15.23
C VAL A 87 -13.62 37.09 -14.14
N GLU A 88 -14.95 37.05 -14.18
CA GLU A 88 -15.77 36.34 -13.18
C GLU A 88 -15.32 34.88 -13.03
N ASP A 89 -15.18 34.16 -14.14
CA ASP A 89 -14.68 32.78 -14.16
C ASP A 89 -13.29 32.64 -13.55
N VAL A 90 -12.43 33.64 -13.72
CA VAL A 90 -11.06 33.60 -13.20
C VAL A 90 -11.06 33.85 -11.69
N TYR A 91 -11.85 34.81 -11.22
CA TYR A 91 -12.04 35.03 -9.78
C TYR A 91 -12.64 33.80 -9.10
N SER A 92 -13.64 33.18 -9.72
CA SER A 92 -14.21 31.92 -9.28
C SER A 92 -13.13 30.84 -9.18
N LYS A 93 -12.31 30.64 -10.23
CA LYS A 93 -11.20 29.68 -10.23
C LYS A 93 -10.17 29.95 -9.13
N VAL A 94 -9.78 31.21 -8.87
CA VAL A 94 -8.86 31.54 -7.76
C VAL A 94 -9.45 31.13 -6.42
N ASN A 95 -10.73 31.41 -6.18
CA ASN A 95 -11.39 31.08 -4.91
C ASN A 95 -11.58 29.57 -4.74
N THR A 96 -12.06 28.88 -5.77
CA THR A 96 -12.28 27.43 -5.73
C THR A 96 -10.96 26.69 -5.53
N SER A 97 -9.92 27.01 -6.30
CA SER A 97 -8.61 26.37 -6.15
C SER A 97 -7.95 26.67 -4.80
N TYR A 98 -8.11 27.87 -4.25
CA TYR A 98 -7.66 28.19 -2.88
C TYR A 98 -8.35 27.31 -1.83
N ASN A 99 -9.68 27.21 -1.90
CA ASN A 99 -10.46 26.43 -0.95
C ASN A 99 -10.12 24.93 -1.06
N ASP A 100 -9.98 24.42 -2.28
CA ASP A 100 -9.55 23.03 -2.53
C ASP A 100 -8.20 22.72 -1.88
N ILE A 101 -7.24 23.65 -1.96
CA ILE A 101 -5.93 23.50 -1.30
C ILE A 101 -6.11 23.47 0.22
N VAL A 102 -6.83 24.43 0.79
CA VAL A 102 -7.02 24.55 2.24
C VAL A 102 -7.71 23.32 2.81
N PHE A 103 -8.76 22.81 2.15
CA PHE A 103 -9.48 21.61 2.62
C PHE A 103 -8.66 20.32 2.54
N ARG A 104 -7.68 20.25 1.64
CA ARG A 104 -6.81 19.06 1.51
C ARG A 104 -5.69 19.05 2.54
N ILE A 105 -5.24 20.22 2.97
CA ILE A 105 -4.09 20.35 3.86
C ILE A 105 -4.54 20.30 5.32
N ASN A 106 -4.02 19.31 6.04
CA ASN A 106 -4.24 19.24 7.48
C ASN A 106 -3.30 20.21 8.21
N GLU A 107 -3.84 21.25 8.83
CA GLU A 107 -3.08 22.23 9.61
C GLU A 107 -2.36 21.57 10.81
N ASN A 108 -2.94 20.52 11.39
CA ASN A 108 -2.43 19.86 12.60
C ASN A 108 -1.67 18.56 12.27
N GLU A 109 -0.50 18.69 11.62
CA GLU A 109 0.37 17.54 11.35
C GLU A 109 1.08 17.07 12.63
N LYS A 110 0.98 15.76 12.90
CA LYS A 110 1.57 15.10 14.07
C LYS A 110 3.08 14.96 13.91
N ASN A 111 3.56 14.70 12.69
CA ASN A 111 4.98 14.57 12.40
C ASN A 111 5.67 15.95 12.45
N PRO A 112 6.69 16.16 13.31
CA PRO A 112 7.37 17.45 13.42
C PRO A 112 7.99 17.95 12.11
N LYS A 113 8.48 17.03 11.26
CA LYS A 113 9.03 17.37 9.95
C LYS A 113 7.93 17.77 8.97
N GLY A 114 6.82 17.03 8.97
CA GLY A 114 5.65 17.33 8.14
C GLY A 114 5.05 18.68 8.50
N ARG A 115 4.92 18.97 9.80
CA ARG A 115 4.42 20.26 10.31
C ARG A 115 5.23 21.45 9.78
N LYS A 116 6.56 21.41 9.90
CA LYS A 116 7.43 22.49 9.38
C LYS A 116 7.25 22.75 7.88
N ILE A 117 7.09 21.68 7.09
CA ILE A 117 6.86 21.79 5.65
C ILE A 117 5.47 22.38 5.37
N ASN A 118 4.47 21.92 6.12
CA ASN A 118 3.10 22.38 6.01
C ASN A 118 2.95 23.86 6.39
N ASP A 119 3.53 24.27 7.51
CA ASP A 119 3.51 25.65 7.98
C ASP A 119 4.15 26.59 6.96
N ARG A 120 5.27 26.18 6.35
CA ARG A 120 5.91 26.94 5.28
C ARG A 120 5.01 27.10 4.06
N PHE A 121 4.35 26.01 3.64
CA PHE A 121 3.42 26.04 2.52
C PHE A 121 2.20 26.93 2.81
N LEU A 122 1.55 26.74 3.97
CA LEU A 122 0.39 27.54 4.39
C LEU A 122 0.74 29.01 4.54
N LYS A 123 1.94 29.33 5.06
CA LYS A 123 2.44 30.71 5.09
C LYS A 123 2.55 31.30 3.70
N ALA A 124 3.20 30.62 2.76
CA ALA A 124 3.33 31.09 1.38
C ALA A 124 1.95 31.28 0.70
N LEU A 125 1.02 30.36 0.91
CA LEU A 125 -0.36 30.43 0.41
C LEU A 125 -1.14 31.60 1.03
N SER A 126 -0.94 31.87 2.32
CA SER A 126 -1.57 33.00 3.00
C SER A 126 -1.08 34.34 2.45
N VAL A 127 0.21 34.45 2.13
CA VAL A 127 0.80 35.68 1.55
C VAL A 127 0.22 35.96 0.17
N THR A 128 0.09 34.95 -0.70
CA THR A 128 -0.55 35.12 -2.01
C THR A 128 -2.00 35.56 -1.84
N ARG A 129 -2.74 34.96 -0.89
CA ARG A 129 -4.14 35.31 -0.62
C ARG A 129 -4.30 36.72 -0.06
N GLN A 130 -3.39 37.17 0.81
CA GLN A 130 -3.40 38.53 1.35
C GLN A 130 -3.21 39.59 0.26
N HIS A 131 -2.24 39.41 -0.64
CA HIS A 131 -2.06 40.32 -1.77
C HIS A 131 -3.24 40.30 -2.73
N TYR A 132 -3.81 39.12 -3.00
CA TYR A 132 -5.02 38.99 -3.80
C TYR A 132 -6.22 39.74 -3.19
N ASN A 133 -6.48 39.60 -1.89
CA ASN A 133 -7.58 40.28 -1.21
C ASN A 133 -7.42 41.82 -1.19
N LYS A 134 -6.17 42.31 -1.28
CA LYS A 134 -5.85 43.74 -1.41
C LYS A 134 -5.86 44.24 -2.87
N SER A 135 -6.22 43.38 -3.83
CA SER A 135 -6.15 43.65 -5.27
C SER A 135 -4.74 43.99 -5.78
N GLU A 136 -3.69 43.58 -5.05
CA GLU A 136 -2.29 43.77 -5.42
C GLU A 136 -1.81 42.62 -6.32
N PHE A 137 -2.44 42.42 -7.48
CA PHE A 137 -2.25 41.22 -8.30
C PHE A 137 -0.80 40.97 -8.75
N SER A 138 -0.03 42.03 -9.00
CA SER A 138 1.41 41.91 -9.32
C SER A 138 2.21 41.33 -8.15
N LYS A 139 1.95 41.79 -6.92
CA LYS A 139 2.58 41.23 -5.70
C LYS A 139 2.10 39.80 -5.46
N ALA A 140 0.81 39.54 -5.62
CA ALA A 140 0.24 38.20 -5.48
C ALA A 140 0.91 37.20 -6.43
N ARG A 141 1.12 37.60 -7.69
CA ARG A 141 1.86 36.82 -8.70
C ARG A 141 3.31 36.57 -8.28
N ASN A 142 4.03 37.58 -7.80
CA ASN A 142 5.41 37.40 -7.36
C ASN A 142 5.50 36.43 -6.17
N SER A 143 4.54 36.47 -5.25
CA SER A 143 4.45 35.52 -4.14
C SER A 143 4.12 34.09 -4.58
N CYS A 144 3.58 33.87 -5.79
CA CYS A 144 3.34 32.53 -6.32
C CYS A 144 4.63 31.73 -6.52
N ASP A 145 5.79 32.38 -6.72
CA ASP A 145 7.06 31.68 -6.84
C ASP A 145 7.47 31.04 -5.51
N GLU A 146 7.29 31.75 -4.39
CA GLU A 146 7.52 31.19 -3.05
C GLU A 146 6.53 30.05 -2.76
N LEU A 147 5.26 30.20 -3.15
CA LEU A 147 4.27 29.13 -3.04
C LEU A 147 4.69 27.89 -3.86
N ARG A 148 5.18 28.08 -5.08
CA ARG A 148 5.68 27.00 -5.94
C ARG A 148 6.87 26.28 -5.28
N GLU A 149 7.82 27.04 -4.73
CA GLU A 149 8.99 26.47 -4.05
C GLU A 149 8.61 25.76 -2.74
N ALA A 150 7.61 26.25 -1.99
CA ALA A 150 7.10 25.58 -0.79
C ALA A 150 6.28 24.31 -1.12
N THR A 151 5.66 24.25 -2.30
CA THR A 151 4.88 23.10 -2.75
C THR A 151 5.76 21.87 -3.04
N LYS A 152 6.94 22.07 -3.65
CA LYS A 152 7.88 20.97 -3.99
C LYS A 152 8.23 20.05 -2.79
N PRO A 153 8.72 20.56 -1.64
CA PRO A 153 9.04 19.72 -0.50
C PRO A 153 7.81 19.07 0.12
N LEU A 154 6.64 19.73 0.09
CA LEU A 154 5.37 19.15 0.55
C LEU A 154 4.98 17.92 -0.27
N LEU A 155 4.94 18.06 -1.60
CA LEU A 155 4.63 16.93 -2.51
C LEU A 155 5.67 15.82 -2.37
N LYS A 156 6.95 16.15 -2.18
CA LYS A 156 8.01 15.15 -1.97
C LYS A 156 7.84 14.40 -0.66
N PHE A 157 7.51 15.10 0.43
CA PHE A 157 7.27 14.50 1.73
C PHE A 157 6.11 13.50 1.66
N GLU A 158 5.01 13.92 1.03
CA GLU A 158 3.82 13.08 0.83
C GLU A 158 4.10 11.88 -0.07
N TRP A 159 4.85 12.07 -1.15
CA TRP A 159 5.26 10.98 -2.03
C TRP A 159 6.10 9.91 -1.32
N VAL A 160 7.01 10.33 -0.42
CA VAL A 160 7.80 9.39 0.39
C VAL A 160 6.90 8.63 1.36
N ARG A 161 5.89 9.28 1.95
CA ARG A 161 4.89 8.63 2.81
C ARG A 161 4.07 7.60 2.06
N VAL A 162 3.65 7.89 0.83
CA VAL A 162 2.96 6.92 -0.04
C VAL A 162 3.85 5.73 -0.36
N LYS A 163 5.12 5.97 -0.74
CA LYS A 163 6.08 4.89 -1.02
C LYS A 163 6.38 4.02 0.19
N SER A 164 6.34 4.58 1.39
CA SER A 164 6.53 3.78 2.60
C SER A 164 5.39 2.77 2.84
N GLY A 165 4.21 2.98 2.24
CA GLY A 165 3.04 2.12 2.45
C GLY A 165 2.48 2.18 3.87
N GLU A 166 1.40 1.45 4.13
CA GLU A 166 0.80 1.40 5.46
C GLU A 166 1.59 0.49 6.41
N GLN A 167 1.73 0.91 7.67
CA GLN A 167 2.40 0.10 8.70
C GLN A 167 1.68 -1.25 8.90
N ASN A 168 0.34 -1.26 8.82
CA ASN A 168 -0.49 -2.45 8.92
C ASN A 168 -0.19 -3.45 7.80
N TYR A 169 0.10 -3.00 6.58
CA TYR A 169 0.50 -3.88 5.49
C TYR A 169 1.82 -4.57 5.74
N ARG A 170 2.82 -3.82 6.20
CA ARG A 170 4.14 -4.37 6.53
C ARG A 170 4.01 -5.48 7.55
N ILE A 171 3.18 -5.28 8.58
CA ILE A 171 2.91 -6.26 9.62
C ILE A 171 2.15 -7.47 9.04
N ALA A 172 1.05 -7.24 8.31
CA ALA A 172 0.25 -8.32 7.74
C ALA A 172 1.08 -9.21 6.80
N LYS A 173 1.93 -8.62 5.97
CA LYS A 173 2.86 -9.36 5.09
C LYS A 173 3.82 -10.25 5.89
N ILE A 174 4.40 -9.74 6.97
CA ILE A 174 5.31 -10.51 7.83
C ILE A 174 4.55 -11.66 8.49
N VAL A 175 3.36 -11.40 9.04
CA VAL A 175 2.52 -12.43 9.66
C VAL A 175 2.15 -13.53 8.66
N SER A 176 1.75 -13.17 7.43
CA SER A 176 1.45 -14.15 6.37
C SER A 176 2.63 -15.08 6.08
N ILE A 177 3.84 -14.51 5.99
CA ILE A 177 5.06 -15.27 5.72
C ILE A 177 5.37 -16.22 6.88
N ILE A 178 5.22 -15.75 8.12
CA ILE A 178 5.43 -16.59 9.33
C ILE A 178 4.45 -17.76 9.33
N VAL A 179 3.16 -17.52 9.07
CA VAL A 179 2.14 -18.58 9.02
C VAL A 179 2.46 -19.62 7.93
N LEU A 180 2.91 -19.17 6.75
CA LEU A 180 3.32 -20.07 5.67
C LEU A 180 4.52 -20.93 6.07
N ILE A 181 5.55 -20.33 6.68
CA ILE A 181 6.74 -21.06 7.13
C ILE A 181 6.37 -22.10 8.19
N ILE A 182 5.55 -21.73 9.18
CA ILE A 182 5.06 -22.67 10.20
C ILE A 182 4.27 -23.81 9.56
N GLY A 183 3.38 -23.50 8.60
CA GLY A 183 2.63 -24.51 7.86
C GLY A 183 3.52 -25.50 7.11
N ILE A 184 4.58 -25.02 6.45
CA ILE A 184 5.56 -25.87 5.77
C ILE A 184 6.33 -26.74 6.76
N VAL A 185 6.80 -26.17 7.89
CA VAL A 185 7.54 -26.92 8.91
C VAL A 185 6.67 -28.05 9.48
N ILE A 186 5.41 -27.78 9.81
CA ILE A 186 4.46 -28.79 10.29
C ILE A 186 4.26 -29.89 9.23
N ALA A 187 4.10 -29.52 7.95
CA ALA A 187 3.93 -30.49 6.88
C ALA A 187 5.16 -31.41 6.74
N VAL A 188 6.38 -30.84 6.80
CA VAL A 188 7.64 -31.61 6.72
C VAL A 188 7.81 -32.54 7.92
N LEU A 189 7.51 -32.06 9.13
CA LEU A 189 7.60 -32.89 10.35
C LEU A 189 6.63 -34.07 10.29
N ASN A 190 5.38 -33.84 9.86
CA ASN A 190 4.41 -34.93 9.69
C ASN A 190 4.86 -35.94 8.62
N ALA A 191 5.39 -35.47 7.49
CA ALA A 191 5.94 -36.36 6.46
C ALA A 191 7.09 -37.22 6.98
N HIS A 192 8.00 -36.63 7.77
CA HIS A 192 9.12 -37.35 8.38
C HIS A 192 8.64 -38.40 9.39
N LEU A 193 7.66 -38.07 10.24
CA LEU A 193 7.09 -39.02 11.21
C LEU A 193 6.41 -40.20 10.51
N ILE A 194 5.66 -39.95 9.43
CA ILE A 194 5.01 -41.02 8.64
C ILE A 194 6.07 -41.92 7.99
N TRP A 195 7.13 -41.32 7.41
CA TRP A 195 8.22 -42.08 6.80
C TRP A 195 8.94 -42.97 7.83
N GLN A 196 9.24 -42.44 9.02
CA GLN A 196 9.87 -43.19 10.09
C GLN A 196 8.98 -44.33 10.59
N TYR A 197 7.68 -44.10 10.76
CA TYR A 197 6.71 -45.12 11.16
C TYR A 197 6.67 -46.28 10.15
N ASN A 198 6.59 -45.97 8.85
CA ASN A 198 6.58 -46.98 7.79
C ASN A 198 7.86 -47.82 7.77
N ASN A 199 9.03 -47.20 7.97
CA ASN A 199 10.30 -47.93 8.04
C ASN A 199 10.39 -48.87 9.26
N HIS A 200 9.87 -48.46 10.41
CA HIS A 200 9.84 -49.31 11.61
C HIS A 200 8.93 -50.53 11.44
N GLN A 201 7.76 -50.37 10.79
CA GLN A 201 6.86 -51.47 10.44
C GLN A 201 7.52 -52.48 9.49
N GLN A 202 8.19 -52.00 8.44
CA GLN A 202 8.92 -52.88 7.52
C GLN A 202 10.04 -53.64 8.23
N ALA A 203 10.80 -53.00 9.13
CA ALA A 203 11.86 -53.66 9.89
C ALA A 203 11.32 -54.76 10.84
N GLN A 204 10.14 -54.57 11.44
CA GLN A 204 9.50 -55.60 12.28
C GLN A 204 8.96 -56.77 11.47
N ASN A 205 8.35 -56.51 10.31
CA ASN A 205 7.81 -57.55 9.44
C ASN A 205 8.90 -58.34 8.69
N SER A 206 10.11 -57.77 8.56
CA SER A 206 11.28 -58.41 7.94
C SER A 206 12.11 -59.25 8.92
N ALA A 207 11.86 -59.14 10.23
CA ALA A 207 12.57 -59.96 11.22
C ALA A 207 12.18 -61.43 11.02
N PRO A 208 13.11 -62.35 10.70
CA PRO A 208 12.76 -63.73 10.44
C PRO A 208 12.13 -64.33 11.70
N ASN A 209 10.99 -64.99 11.51
CA ASN A 209 10.20 -65.63 12.55
C ASN A 209 11.03 -66.71 13.28
N LYS A 210 11.86 -66.28 14.23
CA LYS A 210 12.82 -67.12 14.97
C LYS A 210 12.14 -68.17 15.84
N LYS A 211 10.80 -68.10 15.97
CA LYS A 211 9.97 -69.08 16.67
C LYS A 211 9.62 -70.28 15.79
N LEU A 212 9.32 -70.09 14.50
CA LEU A 212 8.94 -71.18 13.60
C LEU A 212 10.09 -72.18 13.36
N ASN A 213 11.32 -71.67 13.22
CA ASN A 213 12.50 -72.48 12.93
C ASN A 213 13.00 -73.29 14.16
N ARG A 214 12.56 -72.94 15.38
CA ARG A 214 12.93 -73.67 16.60
C ARG A 214 12.07 -74.91 16.83
N ASP A 215 10.83 -74.89 16.33
CA ASP A 215 9.89 -76.01 16.43
C ASP A 215 10.10 -77.01 15.29
N GLU A 216 10.45 -76.55 14.07
CA GLU A 216 10.90 -77.42 12.98
C GLU A 216 12.21 -78.16 13.30
N ALA A 217 13.18 -77.48 13.94
CA ALA A 217 14.41 -78.11 14.38
C ALA A 217 14.20 -79.17 15.48
N LYS A 218 13.20 -78.99 16.35
CA LYS A 218 12.83 -79.99 17.37
C LYS A 218 12.10 -81.18 16.75
N ASN A 219 11.18 -80.97 15.82
CA ASN A 219 10.44 -82.05 15.16
C ASN A 219 11.33 -82.89 14.22
N ALA A 220 12.33 -82.28 13.58
CA ALA A 220 13.32 -83.02 12.78
C ALA A 220 14.26 -83.90 13.64
N SER A 221 14.48 -83.52 14.91
CA SER A 221 15.32 -84.29 15.83
C SER A 221 14.61 -85.48 16.49
N SER A 222 13.27 -85.49 16.56
CA SER A 222 12.48 -86.62 17.11
C SER A 222 12.19 -87.73 16.08
N LEU A 223 12.44 -87.51 14.79
CA LEU A 223 12.19 -88.47 13.71
C LEU A 223 13.41 -89.35 13.36
N LYS A 224 14.55 -89.20 14.05
CA LYS A 224 15.77 -90.00 13.83
C LYS A 224 16.04 -91.08 14.89
N VAL A 225 15.08 -91.37 15.76
CA VAL A 225 15.21 -92.40 16.80
C VAL A 225 14.01 -93.35 16.70
N HIS A 226 14.04 -94.24 15.71
CA HIS A 226 13.42 -95.56 15.79
C HIS A 226 14.04 -96.51 14.77
#